data_AF-U7UE11-F1
#
_entry.id   AF-U7UE11-F1
#
_cell.length_a   1.000
_cell.length_b   1.000
_cell.length_c   1.000
_cell.angle_alpha   90.00
_cell.angle_beta   90.00
_cell.angle_gamma   90.00
#
_symmetry.space_group_name_H-M   'P 1'
#
loop_
_entity.id
_entity.type
_entity.pdbx_description
1 polymer ?
#
loop_
_entity_poly.entity_id
_entity_poly.type
_entity_poly.pdbx_seq_one_letter_code
_entity_poly.pdbx_strand_id
1 'polypeptide(L)'
;MDITVSSPGSPGTSFTDNVKDKILIIYDVLQNNEKFASIRDLGTELEKYDINWNYARNILPFLQNCGIVNYQEVAAIDNKKFFTNIGNAYVDILRSIKTIKAEEESDLRDEILEKLEKIQEEIYFQCLVIMMKSPDCNYGYDFFDVLWFVKEYGSIDSTEYLLIQHEREVNPDSYLIDMGDIVRQYRDSTITINVKTKTKNDKNGADKSVNSFPYVQGNFIKAGVFYKGNDNRYYIVRDRMPEILNAIQEVRLCLNSAKKQ
;
A
#
# COMPACT_ATOMS: atom_id res chain seq x y z
N MET A 1 -9.88 -3.41 28.43
CA MET A 1 -8.50 -2.99 28.20
C MET A 1 -8.55 -1.62 27.55
N ASP A 2 -7.82 -0.64 28.08
CA ASP A 2 -7.76 0.71 27.50
C ASP A 2 -6.37 0.90 26.89
N ILE A 3 -6.31 1.24 25.60
CA ILE A 3 -5.05 1.49 24.90
C ILE A 3 -5.01 2.91 24.36
N THR A 4 -3.80 3.47 24.30
CA THR A 4 -3.55 4.76 23.64
C THR A 4 -2.59 4.56 22.49
N VAL A 5 -2.99 5.03 21.31
CA VAL A 5 -2.23 4.85 20.06
C VAL A 5 -1.89 6.21 19.47
N SER A 6 -0.64 6.39 19.07
CA SER A 6 -0.20 7.58 18.33
C SER A 6 -0.60 7.47 16.87
N SER A 7 -0.99 8.57 16.21
CA SER A 7 -1.34 8.52 14.77
C SER A 7 -0.24 7.82 13.94
N PRO A 8 -0.55 6.72 13.25
CA PRO A 8 0.40 5.98 12.41
C PRO A 8 0.83 6.80 11.20
N GLY A 9 1.89 6.32 10.53
CA GLY A 9 2.19 6.76 9.17
C GLY A 9 1.00 6.42 8.27
N SER A 10 0.69 7.29 7.32
CA SER A 10 -0.33 7.02 6.31
C SER A 10 0.26 7.25 4.94
N PRO A 11 0.03 6.35 3.97
CA PRO A 11 0.39 6.62 2.58
C PRO A 11 -0.38 7.82 2.02
N GLY A 12 -1.45 8.28 2.68
CA GLY A 12 -2.26 9.42 2.25
C GLY A 12 -3.01 9.21 0.93
N THR A 13 -2.82 8.05 0.29
CA THR A 13 -3.41 7.68 -0.98
C THR A 13 -3.85 6.22 -0.98
N SER A 14 -4.97 5.95 -1.64
CA SER A 14 -5.44 4.60 -1.95
C SER A 14 -5.32 4.42 -3.46
N PHE A 15 -4.88 3.26 -3.93
CA PHE A 15 -4.61 3.02 -5.35
C PHE A 15 -5.89 2.89 -6.20
N THR A 16 -6.72 3.92 -6.30
CA THR A 16 -8.02 3.88 -7.00
C THR A 16 -7.83 3.74 -8.51
N ASP A 17 -8.89 3.47 -9.26
CA ASP A 17 -8.81 3.50 -10.72
C ASP A 17 -8.35 4.86 -11.24
N ASN A 18 -8.73 5.95 -10.55
CA ASN A 18 -8.15 7.27 -10.80
C ASN A 18 -6.62 7.28 -10.65
N VAL A 19 -6.04 6.62 -9.65
CA VAL A 19 -4.57 6.51 -9.54
C VAL A 19 -3.96 5.76 -10.74
N LYS A 20 -4.61 4.70 -11.22
CA LYS A 20 -4.16 3.95 -12.41
C LYS A 20 -4.14 4.84 -13.66
N ASP A 21 -5.21 5.60 -13.88
CA ASP A 21 -5.27 6.56 -14.99
C ASP A 21 -4.20 7.64 -14.87
N LYS A 22 -3.94 8.13 -13.65
CA LYS A 22 -2.89 9.12 -13.39
C LYS A 22 -1.50 8.56 -13.66
N ILE A 23 -1.24 7.28 -13.38
CA ILE A 23 0.03 6.61 -13.74
C ILE A 23 0.22 6.59 -15.26
N LEU A 24 -0.83 6.24 -16.01
CA LEU A 24 -0.79 6.26 -17.48
C LEU A 24 -0.50 7.67 -18.02
N ILE A 25 -1.17 8.69 -17.47
CA ILE A 25 -0.92 10.10 -17.83
C ILE A 25 0.53 10.50 -17.55
N ILE A 26 1.07 10.19 -16.36
CA ILE A 26 2.46 10.50 -16.00
C ILE A 26 3.42 9.84 -17.01
N TYR A 27 3.17 8.58 -17.37
CA TYR A 27 3.96 7.88 -18.37
C TYR A 27 3.90 8.57 -19.73
N ASP A 28 2.70 8.89 -20.22
CA ASP A 28 2.50 9.53 -21.52
C ASP A 28 3.18 10.91 -21.59
N VAL A 29 3.08 11.71 -20.52
CA VAL A 29 3.75 13.01 -20.42
C VAL A 29 5.26 12.86 -20.50
N LEU A 30 5.85 11.86 -19.83
CA LEU A 30 7.28 11.62 -19.89
C LEU A 30 7.76 11.15 -21.27
N GLN A 31 6.96 10.35 -21.99
CA GLN A 31 7.32 9.88 -23.33
C GLN A 31 7.19 10.97 -24.40
N ASN A 32 6.24 11.89 -24.25
CA ASN A 32 5.91 12.90 -25.25
C ASN A 32 6.65 14.24 -25.07
N ASN A 33 7.48 14.37 -24.03
CA ASN A 33 8.20 15.60 -23.74
C ASN A 33 9.71 15.37 -23.68
N GLU A 34 10.47 16.46 -23.88
CA GLU A 34 11.90 16.48 -23.58
C GLU A 34 12.16 16.22 -22.09
N LYS A 35 13.44 16.01 -21.73
CA LYS A 35 13.83 15.75 -20.35
C LYS A 35 13.45 16.93 -19.46
N PHE A 36 12.80 16.64 -18.34
CA PHE A 36 12.47 17.65 -17.33
C PHE A 36 13.70 17.97 -16.48
N ALA A 37 13.93 19.25 -16.18
CA ALA A 37 15.08 19.65 -15.35
C ALA A 37 14.88 19.28 -13.86
N SER A 38 13.64 19.15 -13.40
CA SER A 38 13.31 18.78 -12.02
C SER A 38 11.92 18.12 -11.91
N ILE A 39 11.64 17.53 -10.74
CA ILE A 39 10.29 17.00 -10.40
C ILE A 39 9.23 18.09 -10.35
N ARG A 40 9.63 19.32 -10.01
CA ARG A 40 8.73 20.47 -10.03
C ARG A 40 8.31 20.85 -11.45
N ASP A 41 9.24 20.75 -12.40
CA ASP A 41 8.93 21.03 -13.80
C ASP A 41 8.00 19.96 -14.38
N LEU A 42 8.27 18.68 -14.07
CA LEU A 42 7.34 17.59 -14.38
C LEU A 42 5.97 17.87 -13.75
N GLY A 43 5.95 18.23 -12.47
CA GLY A 43 4.73 18.59 -11.75
C GLY A 43 3.92 19.70 -12.43
N THR A 44 4.59 20.74 -12.91
CA THR A 44 3.98 21.86 -13.63
C THR A 44 3.40 21.43 -14.98
N GLU A 45 4.08 20.52 -15.68
CA GLU A 45 3.57 19.95 -16.94
C GLU A 45 2.33 19.07 -16.68
N LEU A 46 2.37 18.27 -15.62
CA LEU A 46 1.26 17.40 -15.20
C LEU A 46 -0.01 18.18 -14.81
N GLU A 47 0.09 19.45 -14.41
CA GLU A 47 -1.08 20.30 -14.15
C GLU A 47 -1.95 20.50 -15.40
N LYS A 48 -1.36 20.45 -16.60
CA LYS A 48 -2.10 20.52 -17.87
C LYS A 48 -2.96 19.28 -18.15
N TYR A 49 -2.76 18.21 -17.37
CA TYR A 49 -3.44 16.91 -17.48
C TYR A 49 -4.25 16.58 -16.21
N ASP A 50 -4.74 17.62 -15.52
CA ASP A 50 -5.56 17.52 -14.30
C ASP A 50 -4.87 16.78 -13.14
N ILE A 51 -3.55 16.86 -13.07
CA ILE A 51 -2.74 16.35 -11.95
C ILE A 51 -2.10 17.54 -11.26
N ASN A 52 -2.83 18.15 -10.32
CA ASN A 52 -2.30 19.32 -9.61
C ASN A 52 -1.04 18.96 -8.80
N TRP A 53 -0.19 19.96 -8.55
CA TRP A 53 1.06 19.76 -7.83
C TRP A 53 0.89 19.15 -6.43
N ASN A 54 -0.19 19.49 -5.71
CA ASN A 54 -0.45 18.91 -4.38
C ASN A 54 -0.68 17.40 -4.45
N TYR A 55 -1.39 16.94 -5.47
CA TYR A 55 -1.59 15.51 -5.71
C TYR A 55 -0.29 14.84 -6.17
N ALA A 56 0.44 15.46 -7.11
CA ALA A 56 1.73 14.95 -7.60
C ALA A 56 2.72 14.71 -6.45
N ARG A 57 2.81 15.65 -5.50
CA ARG A 57 3.64 15.53 -4.29
C ARG A 57 3.25 14.39 -3.35
N ASN A 58 2.02 13.89 -3.42
CA ASN A 58 1.57 12.76 -2.61
C ASN A 58 1.73 11.43 -3.36
N ILE A 59 1.37 11.40 -4.65
CA ILE A 59 1.39 10.15 -5.43
C ILE A 59 2.80 9.73 -5.83
N LEU A 60 3.67 10.66 -6.22
CA LEU A 60 5.01 10.32 -6.71
C LEU A 60 5.87 9.64 -5.62
N PRO A 61 5.94 10.13 -4.37
CA PRO A 61 6.64 9.41 -3.31
C PRO A 61 6.04 8.03 -3.01
N PHE A 62 4.71 7.90 -3.08
CA PHE A 62 4.07 6.60 -2.91
C PHE A 62 4.45 5.61 -4.03
N LEU A 63 4.42 6.05 -5.29
CA LEU A 63 4.84 5.24 -6.44
C LEU A 63 6.33 4.88 -6.36
N GLN A 64 7.15 5.79 -5.85
CA GLN A 64 8.58 5.54 -5.62
C GLN A 64 8.80 4.50 -4.53
N ASN A 65 8.09 4.60 -3.40
CA ASN A 65 8.14 3.58 -2.33
C ASN A 65 7.61 2.23 -2.80
N CYS A 66 6.63 2.21 -3.70
CA CYS A 66 6.15 0.99 -4.37
C CYS A 66 7.12 0.45 -5.43
N GLY A 67 8.22 1.14 -5.69
CA GLY A 67 9.20 0.76 -6.72
C GLY A 67 8.71 0.93 -8.15
N ILE A 68 7.58 1.59 -8.39
CA ILE A 68 7.00 1.81 -9.74
C ILE A 68 7.83 2.87 -10.49
N VAL A 69 8.23 3.93 -9.78
CA VAL A 69 9.05 5.00 -10.35
C VAL A 69 10.34 5.15 -9.57
N ASN A 70 11.36 5.69 -10.22
CA ASN A 70 12.62 6.04 -9.59
C ASN A 70 13.09 7.38 -10.14
N TYR A 71 13.13 8.39 -9.29
CA TYR A 71 13.65 9.70 -9.63
C TYR A 71 14.57 10.21 -8.51
N GLN A 72 15.62 10.92 -8.90
CA GLN A 72 16.50 11.60 -7.97
C GLN A 72 16.10 13.08 -7.88
N GLU A 73 16.07 13.64 -6.67
CA GLU A 73 15.68 15.04 -6.46
C GLU A 73 16.73 16.06 -6.97
N VAL A 74 17.92 15.60 -7.36
CA VAL A 74 19.12 16.44 -7.54
C VAL A 74 19.63 16.55 -8.99
N ALA A 75 19.02 15.89 -9.96
CA ALA A 75 19.45 15.95 -11.35
C ALA A 75 18.26 15.97 -12.33
N ALA A 76 18.52 16.39 -13.58
CA ALA A 76 17.56 16.31 -14.66
C ALA A 76 16.96 14.90 -14.75
N ILE A 77 15.64 14.84 -14.90
CA ILE A 77 14.90 13.59 -15.02
C ILE A 77 15.28 12.93 -16.34
N ASP A 78 15.80 11.70 -16.25
CA ASP A 78 15.91 10.86 -17.42
C ASP A 78 14.56 10.18 -17.66
N ASN A 79 13.72 10.77 -18.51
CA ASN A 79 12.35 10.29 -18.77
C ASN A 79 12.29 8.79 -19.07
N LYS A 80 13.31 8.24 -19.75
CA LYS A 80 13.41 6.80 -20.08
C LYS A 80 13.69 5.89 -18.89
N LYS A 81 14.26 6.42 -17.80
CA LYS A 81 14.59 5.69 -16.57
C LYS A 81 13.66 6.01 -15.41
N PHE A 82 12.68 6.90 -15.63
CA PHE A 82 11.76 7.33 -14.59
C PHE A 82 10.88 6.16 -14.10
N PHE A 83 10.36 5.34 -15.02
CA PHE A 83 9.68 4.10 -14.66
C PHE A 83 10.69 2.96 -14.53
N THR A 84 10.58 2.18 -13.46
CA THR A 84 11.38 0.98 -13.25
C THR A 84 10.90 -0.15 -14.16
N ASN A 85 11.59 -1.30 -14.16
CA ASN A 85 11.13 -2.45 -14.94
C ASN A 85 9.73 -2.93 -14.50
N ILE A 86 9.47 -2.99 -13.20
CA ILE A 86 8.14 -3.35 -12.68
C ILE A 86 7.12 -2.25 -12.97
N GLY A 87 7.52 -0.98 -12.94
CA GLY A 87 6.66 0.13 -13.32
C GLY A 87 6.26 0.13 -14.79
N ASN A 88 7.20 -0.17 -15.69
CA ASN A 88 6.91 -0.33 -17.13
C ASN A 88 5.96 -1.50 -17.38
N ALA A 89 6.23 -2.66 -16.77
CA ALA A 89 5.34 -3.82 -16.86
C ALA A 89 3.92 -3.50 -16.34
N TYR A 90 3.82 -2.73 -15.26
CA TYR A 90 2.54 -2.28 -14.73
C TYR A 90 1.81 -1.35 -15.71
N VAL A 91 2.51 -0.38 -16.31
CA VAL A 91 1.95 0.52 -17.35
C VAL A 91 1.44 -0.28 -18.55
N ASP A 92 2.20 -1.26 -19.03
CA ASP A 92 1.81 -2.09 -20.16
C ASP A 92 0.50 -2.84 -19.87
N ILE A 93 0.38 -3.45 -18.69
CA ILE A 93 -0.85 -4.14 -18.27
C ILE A 93 -2.02 -3.17 -18.14
N LEU A 94 -1.82 -1.99 -17.54
CA LEU A 94 -2.87 -0.96 -17.44
C LEU A 94 -3.36 -0.51 -18.83
N ARG A 95 -2.44 -0.34 -19.79
CA ARG A 95 -2.79 0.00 -21.18
C ARG A 95 -3.56 -1.13 -21.85
N SER A 96 -3.11 -2.39 -21.70
CA SER A 96 -3.81 -3.55 -22.25
C SER A 96 -5.23 -3.66 -21.70
N ILE A 97 -5.42 -3.50 -20.38
CA ILE A 97 -6.76 -3.49 -19.77
C ILE A 97 -7.62 -2.38 -20.37
N LYS A 98 -7.07 -1.17 -20.52
CA LYS A 98 -7.80 -0.03 -21.11
C LYS A 98 -8.20 -0.29 -22.56
N THR A 99 -7.32 -0.90 -23.36
CA THR A 99 -7.59 -1.27 -24.74
C THR A 99 -8.70 -2.31 -24.83
N ILE A 100 -8.61 -3.41 -24.07
CA ILE A 100 -9.61 -4.49 -24.07
C ILE A 100 -10.98 -3.99 -23.58
N LYS A 101 -11.03 -3.12 -22.57
CA LYS A 101 -12.29 -2.51 -22.10
C LYS A 101 -12.97 -1.62 -23.14
N ALA A 102 -12.26 -1.16 -24.16
CA ALA A 102 -12.82 -0.37 -25.26
C ALA A 102 -13.35 -1.23 -26.41
N GLU A 103 -13.10 -2.54 -26.41
CA GLU A 103 -13.63 -3.49 -27.40
C GLU A 103 -15.08 -3.87 -27.09
N GLU A 104 -15.79 -4.35 -28.11
CA GLU A 104 -17.18 -4.83 -27.97
C GLU A 104 -17.28 -6.02 -27.00
N GLU A 105 -18.40 -6.08 -26.26
CA GLU A 105 -18.61 -7.12 -25.27
C GLU A 105 -18.65 -8.51 -25.91
N SER A 106 -17.84 -9.43 -25.39
CA SER A 106 -17.81 -10.82 -25.81
C SER A 106 -17.21 -11.70 -24.71
N ASP A 107 -17.55 -12.99 -24.72
CA ASP A 107 -16.97 -13.97 -23.78
C ASP A 107 -15.44 -13.98 -23.83
N LEU A 108 -14.86 -13.81 -25.03
CA LEU A 108 -13.41 -13.75 -25.22
C LEU A 108 -12.81 -12.50 -24.60
N ARG A 109 -13.46 -11.33 -24.75
CA ARG A 109 -13.04 -10.07 -24.11
C ARG A 109 -13.00 -10.26 -22.59
N ASP A 110 -14.05 -10.83 -22.03
CA ASP A 110 -14.19 -10.99 -20.58
C ASP A 110 -13.16 -11.98 -20.02
N GLU A 111 -12.88 -13.09 -20.72
CA GLU A 111 -11.82 -14.04 -20.35
C GLU A 111 -10.43 -13.38 -20.37
N ILE A 112 -10.13 -12.59 -21.41
CA ILE A 112 -8.86 -11.86 -21.51
C ILE A 112 -8.74 -10.82 -20.40
N LEU A 113 -9.83 -10.09 -20.12
CA LEU A 113 -9.86 -9.06 -19.11
C LEU A 113 -9.60 -9.64 -17.71
N GLU A 114 -10.23 -10.76 -17.35
CA GLU A 114 -10.00 -11.45 -16.08
C GLU A 114 -8.51 -11.81 -15.91
N LYS A 115 -7.87 -12.34 -16.96
CA LYS A 115 -6.44 -12.68 -16.95
C LYS A 115 -5.57 -11.44 -16.76
N LEU A 116 -5.86 -10.36 -17.46
CA LEU A 116 -5.10 -9.10 -17.34
C LEU A 116 -5.26 -8.46 -15.96
N GLU A 117 -6.47 -8.47 -15.40
CA GLU A 117 -6.75 -7.94 -14.05
C GLU A 117 -6.02 -8.77 -12.98
N LYS A 118 -5.95 -10.10 -13.14
CA LYS A 118 -5.14 -10.94 -12.26
C LYS A 118 -3.64 -10.61 -12.33
N ILE A 119 -3.10 -10.40 -13.52
CA ILE A 119 -1.69 -9.98 -13.68
C ILE A 119 -1.46 -8.60 -13.03
N GLN A 120 -2.41 -7.67 -13.20
CA GLN A 120 -2.38 -6.35 -12.56
C GLN A 120 -2.33 -6.47 -11.03
N GLU A 121 -3.15 -7.34 -10.45
CA GLU A 121 -3.18 -7.61 -9.00
C GLU A 121 -1.87 -8.22 -8.49
N GLU A 122 -1.31 -9.18 -9.23
CA GLU A 122 -0.02 -9.81 -8.90
C GLU A 122 1.13 -8.79 -8.93
N ILE A 123 1.27 -8.02 -10.02
CA ILE A 123 2.29 -6.97 -10.10
C ILE A 123 2.11 -5.94 -8.98
N TYR A 124 0.86 -5.54 -8.71
CA TYR A 124 0.60 -4.55 -7.68
C TYR A 124 0.93 -5.07 -6.28
N PHE A 125 0.67 -6.34 -5.98
CA PHE A 125 1.12 -6.93 -4.72
C PHE A 125 2.64 -6.93 -4.60
N GLN A 126 3.37 -7.26 -5.67
CA GLN A 126 4.84 -7.18 -5.68
C GLN A 126 5.35 -5.77 -5.40
N CYS A 127 4.68 -4.73 -5.92
CA CYS A 127 4.96 -3.33 -5.58
C CYS A 127 4.76 -3.03 -4.09
N LEU A 128 3.68 -3.53 -3.47
CA LEU A 128 3.47 -3.43 -2.02
C LEU A 128 4.56 -4.18 -1.24
N VAL A 129 5.02 -5.32 -1.74
CA VAL A 129 6.11 -6.11 -1.13
C VAL A 129 7.44 -5.34 -1.18
N ILE A 130 7.74 -4.63 -2.27
CA ILE A 130 8.90 -3.72 -2.35
C ILE A 130 8.78 -2.62 -1.28
N MET A 131 7.61 -2.00 -1.17
CA MET A 131 7.35 -0.95 -0.18
C MET A 131 7.53 -1.46 1.26
N MET A 132 7.05 -2.67 1.57
CA MET A 132 7.21 -3.30 2.89
C MET A 132 8.67 -3.60 3.26
N LYS A 133 9.57 -3.76 2.27
CA LYS A 133 11.01 -3.99 2.51
C LYS A 133 11.77 -2.70 2.80
N SER A 134 11.22 -1.54 2.45
CA SER A 134 11.92 -0.26 2.55
C SER A 134 11.91 0.27 3.99
N PRO A 135 13.08 0.40 4.65
CA PRO A 135 13.15 0.94 6.01
C PRO A 135 12.79 2.43 6.07
N ASP A 136 12.97 3.15 4.95
CA ASP A 136 12.66 4.58 4.83
C ASP A 136 11.16 4.84 4.63
N CYS A 137 10.37 3.79 4.35
CA CYS A 137 8.92 3.88 4.21
C CYS A 137 8.25 3.75 5.59
N ASN A 138 7.89 4.88 6.20
CA ASN A 138 7.31 4.93 7.55
C ASN A 138 5.96 4.21 7.72
N TYR A 139 5.26 3.88 6.63
CA TYR A 139 4.03 3.07 6.63
C TYR A 139 4.25 1.65 6.09
N GLY A 140 5.45 1.29 5.61
CA GLY A 140 5.76 -0.04 5.10
C GLY A 140 5.56 -1.13 6.16
N TYR A 141 5.96 -0.84 7.41
CA TYR A 141 5.74 -1.72 8.56
C TYR A 141 4.25 -1.98 8.82
N ASP A 142 3.38 -0.99 8.69
CA ASP A 142 1.95 -1.18 8.94
C ASP A 142 1.31 -2.15 7.94
N PHE A 143 1.77 -2.15 6.68
CA PHE A 143 1.34 -3.13 5.68
C PHE A 143 1.85 -4.52 6.02
N PHE A 144 3.13 -4.64 6.38
CA PHE A 144 3.75 -5.89 6.75
C PHE A 144 3.08 -6.52 7.98
N ASP A 145 2.85 -5.73 9.03
CA ASP A 145 2.25 -6.19 10.28
C ASP A 145 0.81 -6.67 10.06
N VAL A 146 0.02 -5.96 9.25
CA VAL A 146 -1.34 -6.39 8.89
C VAL A 146 -1.32 -7.69 8.10
N LEU A 147 -0.42 -7.82 7.11
CA LEU A 147 -0.32 -9.04 6.31
C LEU A 147 0.04 -10.26 7.17
N TRP A 148 1.03 -10.10 8.06
CA TRP A 148 1.46 -11.16 8.96
C TRP A 148 0.38 -11.46 10.01
N PHE A 149 -0.26 -10.45 10.61
CA PHE A 149 -1.33 -10.64 11.57
C PHE A 149 -2.48 -11.46 10.98
N VAL A 150 -2.95 -11.13 9.76
CA VAL A 150 -4.03 -11.90 9.12
C VAL A 150 -3.57 -13.31 8.76
N LYS A 151 -2.31 -13.50 8.36
CA LYS A 151 -1.74 -14.84 8.16
C LYS A 151 -1.76 -15.68 9.46
N GLU A 152 -1.52 -15.05 10.60
CA GLU A 152 -1.41 -15.75 11.89
C GLU A 152 -2.77 -16.01 12.53
N TYR A 153 -3.64 -14.99 12.52
CA TYR A 153 -4.92 -15.01 13.23
C TYR A 153 -6.13 -15.14 12.30
N GLY A 154 -5.91 -15.31 10.99
CA GLY A 154 -6.93 -15.60 9.97
C GLY A 154 -7.75 -14.41 9.50
N SER A 155 -7.85 -13.33 10.27
CA SER A 155 -8.60 -12.11 9.92
C SER A 155 -8.19 -10.92 10.77
N ILE A 156 -8.56 -9.71 10.35
CA ILE A 156 -8.31 -8.47 11.10
C ILE A 156 -9.48 -7.49 11.02
N ASP A 157 -9.72 -6.73 12.08
CA ASP A 157 -10.57 -5.53 12.08
C ASP A 157 -9.80 -4.25 12.48
N SER A 158 -10.50 -3.11 12.51
CA SER A 158 -9.89 -1.82 12.83
C SER A 158 -9.36 -1.72 14.26
N THR A 159 -9.96 -2.43 15.21
CA THR A 159 -9.56 -2.41 16.62
C THR A 159 -8.28 -3.22 16.81
N GLU A 160 -8.21 -4.41 16.20
CA GLU A 160 -7.01 -5.23 16.19
C GLU A 160 -5.84 -4.54 15.48
N TYR A 161 -6.11 -3.80 14.41
CA TYR A 161 -5.08 -2.97 13.77
C TYR A 161 -4.47 -1.92 14.74
N LEU A 162 -5.30 -1.29 15.57
CA LEU A 162 -4.83 -0.32 16.56
C LEU A 162 -4.12 -1.02 17.73
N LEU A 163 -4.55 -2.24 18.07
CA LEU A 163 -3.84 -3.08 19.05
C LEU A 163 -2.43 -3.44 18.55
N ILE A 164 -2.25 -3.79 17.27
CA ILE A 164 -0.92 -4.07 16.69
C ILE A 164 0.02 -2.87 16.91
N GLN A 165 -0.46 -1.64 16.65
CA GLN A 165 0.35 -0.44 16.83
C GLN A 165 0.73 -0.22 18.30
N HIS A 166 -0.21 -0.43 19.21
CA HIS A 166 0.06 -0.31 20.65
C HIS A 166 1.12 -1.32 21.10
N GLU A 167 0.94 -2.59 20.75
CA GLU A 167 1.83 -3.67 21.17
C GLU A 167 3.22 -3.54 20.53
N ARG A 168 3.31 -3.02 19.30
CA ARG A 168 4.60 -2.70 18.68
C ARG A 168 5.38 -1.62 19.45
N GLU A 169 4.69 -0.65 20.06
CA GLU A 169 5.34 0.37 20.92
C GLU A 169 5.75 -0.20 22.29
N VAL A 170 4.99 -1.15 22.84
CA VAL A 170 5.20 -1.72 24.18
C VAL A 170 6.22 -2.86 24.18
N ASN A 171 6.14 -3.76 23.19
CA ASN A 171 6.97 -4.96 23.07
C ASN A 171 7.45 -5.18 21.62
N PRO A 172 8.42 -4.38 21.14
CA PRO A 172 8.82 -4.36 19.72
C PRO A 172 9.45 -5.66 19.19
N ASP A 173 9.88 -6.57 20.07
CA ASP A 173 10.62 -7.78 19.68
C ASP A 173 9.72 -8.95 19.28
N SER A 174 8.53 -9.07 19.89
CA SER A 174 7.65 -10.23 19.71
C SER A 174 6.15 -9.92 19.68
N TYR A 175 5.76 -8.63 19.59
CA TYR A 175 4.35 -8.19 19.63
C TYR A 175 3.38 -9.03 18.77
N LEU A 176 3.67 -9.28 17.49
CA LEU A 176 2.73 -10.04 16.64
C LEU A 176 2.48 -11.49 17.10
N ILE A 177 3.43 -12.10 17.82
CA ILE A 177 3.31 -13.47 18.33
C ILE A 177 2.62 -13.47 19.70
N ASP A 178 2.99 -12.52 20.57
CA ASP A 178 2.56 -12.50 21.98
C ASP A 178 1.11 -12.02 22.15
N MET A 179 0.52 -11.44 21.11
CA MET A 179 -0.85 -10.91 21.13
C MET A 179 -1.95 -11.97 21.10
N GLY A 180 -1.64 -13.25 20.88
CA GLY A 180 -2.65 -14.29 20.63
C GLY A 180 -3.72 -14.42 21.72
N ASP A 181 -3.34 -14.31 22.99
CA ASP A 181 -4.28 -14.37 24.11
C ASP A 181 -5.22 -13.16 24.17
N ILE A 182 -4.72 -11.96 23.86
CA ILE A 182 -5.51 -10.72 23.82
C ILE A 182 -6.49 -10.79 22.64
N VAL A 183 -6.01 -11.22 21.47
CA VAL A 183 -6.83 -11.38 20.26
C VAL A 183 -7.96 -12.37 20.50
N ARG A 184 -7.68 -13.52 21.13
CA ARG A 184 -8.70 -14.51 21.47
C ARG A 184 -9.76 -13.92 22.41
N GLN A 185 -9.33 -13.31 23.51
CA GLN A 185 -10.24 -12.71 24.50
C GLN A 185 -11.06 -11.54 23.93
N TYR A 186 -10.52 -10.82 22.95
CA TYR A 186 -11.24 -9.75 22.27
C TYR A 186 -12.35 -10.33 21.38
N ARG A 187 -12.01 -11.34 20.57
CA ARG A 187 -12.95 -11.97 19.62
C ARG A 187 -14.06 -12.75 20.30
N ASP A 188 -13.78 -13.39 21.43
CA ASP A 188 -14.80 -14.09 22.22
C ASP A 188 -15.59 -13.15 23.16
N SER A 189 -15.32 -11.84 23.09
CA SER A 189 -15.95 -10.80 23.92
C SER A 189 -15.67 -10.90 25.43
N THR A 190 -14.65 -11.67 25.84
CA THR A 190 -14.16 -11.70 27.24
C THR A 190 -13.60 -10.33 27.65
N ILE A 191 -12.97 -9.61 26.73
CA ILE A 191 -12.51 -8.24 26.94
C ILE A 191 -13.05 -7.30 25.88
N THR A 192 -13.28 -6.04 26.28
CA THR A 192 -13.45 -4.91 25.37
C THR A 192 -12.15 -4.14 25.26
N ILE A 193 -11.72 -3.79 24.06
CA ILE A 193 -10.58 -2.89 23.81
C ILE A 193 -11.12 -1.50 23.51
N ASN A 194 -10.91 -0.55 24.42
CA ASN A 194 -11.24 0.86 24.21
C ASN A 194 -10.00 1.59 23.72
N VAL A 195 -10.10 2.18 22.52
CA VAL A 195 -8.96 2.88 21.90
C VAL A 195 -9.08 4.38 22.05
N LYS A 196 -8.02 5.01 22.58
CA LYS A 196 -7.81 6.46 22.53
C LYS A 196 -6.70 6.77 21.53
N THR A 197 -6.92 7.72 20.64
CA THR A 197 -5.92 8.12 19.65
C THR A 197 -5.35 9.50 19.97
N LYS A 198 -4.03 9.68 19.86
CA LYS A 198 -3.34 10.97 20.06
C LYS A 198 -2.54 11.38 18.83
N THR A 199 -2.52 12.67 18.51
CA THR A 199 -1.70 13.22 17.42
C THR A 199 -0.22 13.23 17.85
N LYS A 200 0.70 12.83 16.96
CA LYS A 200 2.15 12.99 17.19
C LYS A 200 2.44 14.50 17.34
N ASN A 201 2.81 14.93 18.55
CA ASN A 201 3.22 16.28 18.97
C ASN A 201 2.19 17.23 19.59
N ASP A 202 1.02 16.77 20.04
CA ASP A 202 0.07 17.69 20.64
C ASP A 202 0.18 17.81 22.17
N LYS A 203 0.52 19.01 22.66
CA LYS A 203 0.36 19.40 24.07
C LYS A 203 -1.01 20.05 24.35
N ASN A 204 -1.78 20.40 23.30
CA ASN A 204 -2.97 21.28 23.37
C ASN A 204 -4.24 20.72 22.66
N GLY A 205 -4.25 19.47 22.20
CA GLY A 205 -5.49 18.75 21.86
C GLY A 205 -6.26 19.23 20.61
N ALA A 206 -5.65 19.14 19.43
CA ALA A 206 -6.34 19.12 18.16
C ALA A 206 -6.53 17.66 17.68
N ASP A 207 -7.79 17.21 17.75
CA ASP A 207 -8.31 15.87 17.44
C ASP A 207 -8.28 15.51 15.94
N LYS A 208 -7.09 15.40 15.33
CA LYS A 208 -6.97 14.73 14.02
C LYS A 208 -6.06 13.52 14.12
N SER A 209 -6.62 12.50 14.75
CA SER A 209 -6.19 11.11 14.60
C SER A 209 -6.42 10.65 13.17
N VAL A 210 -5.38 10.18 12.51
CA VAL A 210 -5.50 9.56 11.18
C VAL A 210 -5.45 8.06 11.37
N ASN A 211 -6.59 7.38 11.25
CA ASN A 211 -6.60 5.93 11.13
C ASN A 211 -6.12 5.55 9.72
N SER A 212 -4.93 4.97 9.60
CA SER A 212 -4.39 4.55 8.30
C SER A 212 -4.89 3.18 7.84
N PHE A 213 -5.64 2.45 8.68
CA PHE A 213 -6.18 1.13 8.34
C PHE A 213 -6.95 1.09 7.02
N PRO A 214 -7.85 2.06 6.71
CA PRO A 214 -8.59 2.06 5.45
C PRO A 214 -7.67 2.06 4.22
N TYR A 215 -6.49 2.68 4.31
CA TYR A 215 -5.51 2.67 3.23
C TYR A 215 -4.80 1.32 3.14
N VAL A 216 -4.43 0.70 4.26
CA VAL A 216 -3.77 -0.61 4.27
C VAL A 216 -4.69 -1.69 3.69
N GLN A 217 -5.89 -1.85 4.26
CA GLN A 217 -6.87 -2.84 3.77
C GLN A 217 -7.28 -2.54 2.32
N GLY A 218 -7.46 -1.26 1.97
CA GLY A 218 -7.89 -0.87 0.63
C GLY A 218 -6.87 -1.19 -0.45
N ASN A 219 -5.58 -1.10 -0.15
CA ASN A 219 -4.53 -1.47 -1.09
C ASN A 219 -4.37 -3.01 -1.18
N PHE A 220 -4.53 -3.76 -0.08
CA PHE A 220 -4.53 -5.23 -0.15
C PHE A 220 -5.73 -5.81 -0.91
N ILE A 221 -6.92 -5.22 -0.78
CA ILE A 221 -8.10 -5.62 -1.57
C ILE A 221 -7.82 -5.43 -3.06
N LYS A 222 -7.24 -4.30 -3.44
CA LYS A 222 -6.94 -3.99 -4.85
C LYS A 222 -5.78 -4.78 -5.43
N ALA A 223 -4.93 -5.33 -4.57
CA ALA A 223 -3.91 -6.27 -4.95
C ALA A 223 -4.47 -7.72 -5.04
N GLY A 224 -5.77 -7.92 -4.84
CA GLY A 224 -6.42 -9.24 -4.83
C GLY A 224 -6.03 -10.11 -3.64
N VAL A 225 -5.41 -9.52 -2.61
CA VAL A 225 -4.84 -10.24 -1.47
C VAL A 225 -5.88 -10.40 -0.37
N PHE A 226 -6.69 -9.36 -0.12
CA PHE A 226 -7.74 -9.36 0.89
C PHE A 226 -9.14 -9.32 0.28
N TYR A 227 -10.11 -9.83 1.04
CA TYR A 227 -11.53 -9.54 0.86
C TYR A 227 -12.17 -9.14 2.20
N LYS A 228 -13.25 -8.37 2.13
CA LYS A 228 -14.04 -7.98 3.29
C LYS A 228 -15.15 -9.01 3.54
N GLY A 229 -15.19 -9.58 4.74
CA GLY A 229 -16.26 -10.47 5.18
C GLY A 229 -17.52 -9.72 5.64
N ASN A 230 -18.59 -10.49 5.86
CA ASN A 230 -19.89 -9.96 6.31
C ASN A 230 -19.89 -9.50 7.78
N ASP A 231 -18.84 -9.83 8.53
CA ASP A 231 -18.64 -9.49 9.94
C ASP A 231 -17.73 -8.27 10.15
N ASN A 232 -17.54 -7.47 9.10
CA ASN A 232 -16.64 -6.31 9.06
C ASN A 232 -15.14 -6.62 9.25
N ARG A 233 -14.75 -7.89 9.13
CA ARG A 233 -13.35 -8.30 9.18
C ARG A 233 -12.77 -8.47 7.77
N TYR A 234 -11.46 -8.41 7.66
CA TYR A 234 -10.73 -8.60 6.41
C TYR A 234 -9.94 -9.90 6.47
N TYR A 235 -9.96 -10.64 5.36
CA TYR A 235 -9.42 -11.99 5.25
C TYR A 235 -8.50 -12.10 4.05
N ILE A 236 -7.52 -13.00 4.13
CA ILE A 236 -6.69 -13.36 2.96
C ILE A 236 -7.52 -14.22 1.97
N VAL A 237 -7.41 -13.89 0.68
CA VAL A 237 -7.84 -14.75 -0.42
C VAL A 237 -6.97 -16.00 -0.43
N ARG A 238 -7.56 -17.17 -0.16
CA ARG A 238 -6.81 -18.42 0.10
C ARG A 238 -5.84 -18.81 -1.01
N ASP A 239 -6.23 -18.59 -2.28
CA ASP A 239 -5.42 -18.93 -3.44
C ASP A 239 -4.13 -18.11 -3.53
N ARG A 240 -4.07 -16.95 -2.87
CA ARG A 240 -2.89 -16.10 -2.79
C ARG A 240 -1.94 -16.47 -1.65
N MET A 241 -2.30 -17.40 -0.76
CA MET A 241 -1.51 -17.75 0.43
C MET A 241 -0.06 -18.17 0.13
N PRO A 242 0.25 -18.98 -0.92
CA PRO A 242 1.63 -19.34 -1.23
C PRO A 242 2.51 -18.12 -1.53
N GLU A 243 1.98 -17.14 -2.27
CA GLU A 243 2.66 -15.89 -2.61
C GLU A 243 2.89 -15.03 -1.36
N ILE A 244 1.87 -14.95 -0.48
CA ILE A 244 1.91 -14.19 0.77
C ILE A 244 2.97 -14.75 1.74
N LEU A 245 3.09 -16.07 1.86
CA LEU A 245 4.10 -16.69 2.72
C LEU A 245 5.51 -16.35 2.26
N ASN A 246 5.75 -16.39 0.95
CA ASN A 246 7.03 -15.99 0.36
C ASN A 246 7.33 -14.50 0.61
N ALA A 247 6.34 -13.63 0.40
CA ALA A 247 6.45 -12.21 0.66
C ALA A 247 6.79 -11.90 2.13
N ILE A 248 6.11 -12.53 3.08
CA ILE A 248 6.39 -12.36 4.52
C ILE A 248 7.83 -12.79 4.83
N GLN A 249 8.28 -13.93 4.30
CA GLN A 249 9.65 -14.41 4.52
C GLN A 249 10.68 -13.42 3.96
N GLU A 250 10.47 -12.93 2.75
CA GLU A 250 11.39 -12.00 2.10
C GLU A 250 11.49 -10.66 2.85
N VAL A 251 10.34 -10.08 3.23
CA VAL A 251 10.30 -8.83 4.01
C VAL A 251 11.01 -9.02 5.35
N ARG A 252 10.79 -10.13 6.06
CA ARG A 252 11.49 -10.43 7.32
C ARG A 252 13.01 -10.47 7.17
N LEU A 253 13.50 -11.08 6.08
CA LEU A 253 14.94 -11.14 5.82
C LEU A 253 15.54 -9.75 5.59
N CYS A 254 14.85 -8.89 4.84
CA CYS A 254 15.27 -7.50 4.61
C CYS A 254 15.29 -6.68 5.90
N LEU A 255 14.19 -6.68 6.67
CA LEU A 255 14.06 -5.90 7.89
C LEU A 255 15.02 -6.36 9.00
N ASN A 256 15.25 -7.67 9.14
CA ASN A 256 16.22 -8.20 10.10
C ASN A 256 17.68 -7.89 9.72
N SER A 257 17.97 -7.77 8.42
CA SER A 257 19.30 -7.37 7.95
C SER A 257 19.57 -5.89 8.21
N ALA A 258 18.55 -5.03 8.07
CA ALA A 258 18.64 -3.61 8.39
C ALA A 258 18.87 -3.33 9.89
N LYS A 259 18.35 -4.16 10.80
CA LYS A 259 18.61 -4.06 12.25
C LYS A 259 20.05 -4.40 12.68
N LYS A 260 20.86 -5.01 11.79
CA LYS A 260 22.24 -5.43 12.08
C LYS A 260 23.32 -4.46 11.58
N GLN A 261 22.93 -3.38 10.91
CA GLN A 261 23.83 -2.31 10.42
C GLN A 261 23.77 -1.11 11.37
#